data_AF-A0A951F088-F1
#
_entry.id   AF-A0A951F088-F1
#
_cell.length_a   1.000
_cell.length_b   1.000
_cell.length_c   1.000
_cell.angle_alpha   90.00
_cell.angle_beta   90.00
_cell.angle_gamma   90.00
#
_symmetry.space_group_name_H-M   'P 1'
#
loop_
_entity.id
_entity.type
_entity.pdbx_description
1 polymer ?
#
loop_
_entity_poly.entity_id
_entity_poly.type
_entity_poly.pdbx_seq_one_letter_code
_entity_poly.pdbx_strand_id
1 'polypeptide(L)'
;MGRKVVMFVLTFASLISAQRRVDPVFTYYRVIALVPFTGAGTAADPKRPLHAPWPASKDPNGIVAFSFVPSDDGRFALAEFVARNRAALLPLLNDKTITSFEKGIVSAAQIESILGQYRKGFTLNSFGMVTP
;
A
#
# COMPACT_ATOMS: atom_id res chain seq x y z
N MET A 1 38.12 0.98 -40.40
CA MET A 1 37.95 1.65 -39.09
C MET A 1 36.59 1.43 -38.41
N GLY A 2 35.61 0.71 -39.01
CA GLY A 2 34.25 0.60 -38.44
C GLY A 2 33.99 -0.58 -37.50
N ARG A 3 34.73 -1.69 -37.63
CA ARG A 3 34.43 -2.95 -36.91
C ARG A 3 34.73 -2.89 -35.40
N LYS A 4 35.73 -2.11 -34.99
CA LYS A 4 36.09 -1.93 -33.57
C LYS A 4 35.11 -1.01 -32.82
N VAL A 5 34.56 0.00 -33.50
CA VAL A 5 33.57 0.93 -32.94
C VAL A 5 32.22 0.24 -32.74
N VAL A 6 31.77 -0.56 -33.72
CA VAL A 6 30.54 -1.36 -33.61
C VAL A 6 30.60 -2.36 -32.45
N MET A 7 31.75 -3.02 -32.26
CA MET A 7 31.93 -3.96 -31.15
C MET A 7 31.88 -3.27 -29.79
N PHE A 8 32.42 -2.04 -29.68
CA PHE A 8 32.43 -1.26 -28.45
C PHE A 8 31.03 -0.73 -28.07
N VAL A 9 30.20 -0.37 -29.05
CA VAL A 9 28.82 0.06 -28.83
C VAL A 9 27.93 -1.11 -28.38
N LEU A 10 28.13 -2.31 -28.95
CA LEU A 10 27.38 -3.51 -28.58
C LEU A 10 27.71 -4.02 -27.16
N THR A 11 28.96 -3.91 -26.70
CA THR A 11 29.33 -4.26 -25.32
C THR A 11 28.90 -3.21 -24.28
N PHE A 12 28.76 -1.94 -24.65
CA PHE A 12 28.20 -0.93 -23.74
C PHE A 12 26.67 -1.04 -23.60
N ALA A 13 25.96 -1.48 -24.65
CA ALA A 13 24.50 -1.63 -24.63
C ALA A 13 24.00 -2.73 -23.68
N SER A 14 24.80 -3.79 -23.42
CA SER A 14 24.42 -4.87 -22.51
C SER A 14 24.47 -4.49 -21.03
N LEU A 15 25.22 -3.45 -20.65
CA LEU A 15 25.28 -2.96 -19.27
C LEU A 15 24.05 -2.13 -18.85
N ILE A 16 23.28 -1.61 -19.81
CA ILE A 16 22.11 -0.76 -19.54
C ILE A 16 20.83 -1.59 -19.31
N SER A 17 20.81 -2.85 -19.72
CA SER A 17 19.62 -3.73 -19.59
C SER A 17 19.48 -4.40 -18.22
N ALA A 18 20.37 -4.13 -17.27
CA ALA A 18 20.27 -4.60 -15.90
C ALA A 18 19.54 -3.58 -14.99
N GLN A 19 18.39 -3.06 -15.42
CA GLN A 19 17.48 -2.40 -14.49
C GLN A 19 16.94 -3.46 -13.53
N ARG A 20 17.59 -3.59 -12.37
CA ARG A 20 17.15 -4.47 -11.28
C ARG A 20 15.73 -4.06 -10.92
N ARG A 21 14.73 -4.92 -11.22
CA ARG A 21 13.37 -4.74 -10.74
C ARG A 21 13.46 -4.62 -9.22
N VAL A 22 13.15 -3.43 -8.70
CA VAL A 22 12.98 -3.21 -7.27
C VAL A 22 11.70 -3.92 -6.90
N ASP A 23 11.71 -4.71 -5.84
CA ASP A 23 10.48 -5.30 -5.33
C ASP A 23 9.49 -4.14 -5.07
N PRO A 24 8.28 -4.17 -5.66
CA PRO A 24 7.23 -3.19 -5.40
C PRO A 24 7.02 -2.91 -3.91
N VAL A 25 7.27 -3.89 -3.03
CA VAL A 25 7.25 -3.73 -1.56
C VAL A 25 8.13 -2.56 -1.07
N PHE A 26 9.26 -2.27 -1.73
CA PHE A 26 10.15 -1.16 -1.39
C PHE A 26 9.92 0.11 -2.23
N THR A 27 9.01 0.08 -3.20
CA THR A 27 8.77 1.21 -4.12
C THR A 27 7.65 2.14 -3.63
N TYR A 28 6.72 1.61 -2.82
CA TYR A 28 5.53 2.34 -2.38
C TYR A 28 5.54 2.66 -0.89
N TYR A 29 4.96 3.80 -0.53
CA TYR A 29 4.63 4.11 0.86
C TYR A 29 3.40 3.33 1.27
N ARG A 30 3.42 2.80 2.49
CA ARG A 30 2.34 1.98 3.02
C ARG A 30 1.97 2.43 4.43
N VAL A 31 0.67 2.59 4.66
CA VAL A 31 0.10 2.88 5.99
C VAL A 31 -0.83 1.76 6.37
N ILE A 32 -0.60 1.17 7.54
CA ILE A 32 -1.52 0.23 8.17
C ILE A 32 -2.42 1.04 9.10
N ALA A 33 -3.73 0.89 9.00
CA ALA A 33 -4.65 1.64 9.84
C ALA A 33 -5.86 0.82 10.28
N LEU A 34 -6.36 1.10 11.48
CA LEU A 34 -7.68 0.69 11.94
C LEU A 34 -8.62 1.86 11.70
N VAL A 35 -9.57 1.67 10.79
CA VAL A 35 -10.49 2.73 10.36
C VAL A 35 -11.93 2.23 10.40
N PRO A 36 -12.93 3.09 10.67
CA PRO A 36 -14.33 2.66 10.56
C PRO A 36 -14.67 2.33 9.10
N PHE A 37 -15.67 1.49 8.91
CA PHE A 37 -16.27 1.33 7.59
C PHE A 37 -17.09 2.57 7.20
N THR A 38 -17.09 2.88 5.92
CA THR A 38 -17.93 3.90 5.29
C THR A 38 -18.60 3.33 4.04
N GLY A 39 -19.60 4.05 3.53
CA GLY A 39 -20.39 3.67 2.37
C GLY A 39 -21.67 2.89 2.73
N ALA A 40 -22.70 3.04 1.90
CA ALA A 40 -24.02 2.44 2.10
C ALA A 40 -24.09 0.92 1.82
N GLY A 41 -23.04 0.33 1.22
CA GLY A 41 -23.04 -1.07 0.81
C GLY A 41 -23.79 -1.33 -0.51
N THR A 42 -24.06 -0.28 -1.29
CA THR A 42 -24.69 -0.39 -2.61
C THR A 42 -23.63 -0.44 -3.71
N ALA A 43 -24.02 -0.76 -4.95
CA ALA A 43 -23.09 -0.72 -6.09
C ALA A 43 -22.54 0.70 -6.35
N ALA A 44 -23.34 1.74 -6.10
CA ALA A 44 -22.92 3.13 -6.27
C ALA A 44 -22.04 3.61 -5.11
N ASP A 45 -22.21 3.05 -3.91
CA ASP A 45 -21.47 3.42 -2.70
C ASP A 45 -21.17 2.18 -1.84
N PRO A 46 -20.12 1.42 -2.19
CA PRO A 46 -19.82 0.14 -1.56
C PRO A 46 -19.21 0.35 -0.17
N LYS A 47 -19.47 -0.61 0.71
CA LYS A 47 -18.87 -0.63 2.03
C LYS A 47 -17.35 -0.79 1.91
N ARG A 48 -16.60 0.14 2.47
CA ARG A 48 -15.13 0.22 2.34
C ARG A 48 -14.48 0.87 3.58
N PRO A 49 -13.18 0.70 3.79
CA PRO A 49 -12.46 1.43 4.84
C PRO A 49 -12.60 2.95 4.67
N LEU A 50 -12.75 3.71 5.76
CA LEU A 50 -12.63 5.17 5.71
C LEU A 50 -11.27 5.56 5.11
N HIS A 51 -11.26 6.54 4.22
CA HIS A 51 -10.13 6.96 3.36
C HIS A 51 -9.83 6.08 2.15
N ALA A 52 -10.51 4.94 1.97
CA ALA A 52 -10.40 4.19 0.72
C ALA A 52 -11.05 4.99 -0.44
N PRO A 53 -10.31 5.22 -1.54
CA PRO A 53 -10.82 6.03 -2.64
C PRO A 53 -12.02 5.35 -3.29
N TRP A 54 -13.12 6.10 -3.42
CA TRP A 54 -14.28 5.70 -4.20
C TRP A 54 -14.91 6.91 -4.92
N PRO A 55 -15.12 6.83 -6.25
CA PRO A 55 -14.64 5.77 -7.14
C PRO A 55 -13.11 5.64 -7.09
N ALA A 56 -12.57 4.53 -7.60
CA ALA A 56 -11.12 4.31 -7.59
C ALA A 56 -10.37 5.53 -8.17
N SER A 57 -9.33 5.99 -7.48
CA SER A 57 -8.59 7.18 -7.87
C SER A 57 -7.93 6.97 -9.23
N LYS A 58 -8.08 7.94 -10.13
CA LYS A 58 -7.33 8.01 -11.39
C LYS A 58 -6.03 8.80 -11.25
N ASP A 59 -5.81 9.46 -10.12
CA ASP A 59 -4.59 10.20 -9.85
C ASP A 59 -3.46 9.22 -9.48
N PRO A 60 -2.38 9.12 -10.29
CA PRO A 60 -1.25 8.27 -10.00
C PRO A 60 -0.47 8.68 -8.74
N ASN A 61 -0.67 9.91 -8.25
CA ASN A 61 -0.05 10.41 -7.03
C ASN A 61 -0.89 10.15 -5.77
N GLY A 62 -2.15 9.71 -5.92
CA GLY A 62 -3.05 9.40 -4.82
C GLY A 62 -2.81 8.02 -4.19
N ILE A 63 -3.80 7.56 -3.41
CA ILE A 63 -3.85 6.18 -2.94
C ILE A 63 -4.14 5.29 -4.16
N VAL A 64 -3.16 4.46 -4.53
CA VAL A 64 -3.22 3.63 -5.75
C VAL A 64 -3.80 2.24 -5.47
N ALA A 65 -3.77 1.80 -4.23
CA ALA A 65 -4.34 0.52 -3.83
C ALA A 65 -4.66 0.50 -2.33
N PHE A 66 -5.60 -0.35 -1.95
CA PHE A 66 -5.86 -0.69 -0.55
C PHE A 66 -6.30 -2.15 -0.43
N SER A 67 -6.03 -2.77 0.71
CA SER A 67 -6.68 -4.02 1.12
C SER A 67 -7.13 -3.91 2.56
N PHE A 68 -8.11 -4.71 2.95
CA PHE A 68 -8.57 -4.72 4.33
C PHE A 68 -9.10 -6.07 4.75
N VAL A 69 -9.09 -6.27 6.06
CA VAL A 69 -9.79 -7.36 6.74
C VAL A 69 -10.77 -6.71 7.74
N PRO A 70 -12.05 -7.12 7.78
CA PRO A 70 -12.97 -6.64 8.80
C PRO A 70 -12.51 -7.04 10.21
N SER A 71 -12.71 -6.17 11.20
CA SER A 71 -12.63 -6.53 12.61
C SER A 71 -13.68 -7.58 12.97
N ASP A 72 -13.47 -8.29 14.09
CA ASP A 72 -14.39 -9.34 14.57
C ASP A 72 -15.79 -8.80 14.89
N ASP A 73 -15.89 -7.53 15.29
CA ASP A 73 -17.17 -6.84 15.53
C ASP A 73 -17.81 -6.26 14.25
N GLY A 74 -17.12 -6.32 13.11
CA GLY A 74 -17.59 -5.82 11.81
C GLY A 74 -17.73 -4.30 11.69
N ARG A 75 -17.32 -3.54 12.72
CA ARG A 75 -17.42 -2.07 12.78
C ARG A 75 -16.23 -1.37 12.12
N PHE A 76 -15.07 -2.00 12.19
CA PHE A 76 -13.81 -1.46 11.70
C PHE A 76 -13.23 -2.30 10.58
N ALA A 77 -12.38 -1.67 9.78
CA ALA A 77 -11.50 -2.30 8.83
C ALA A 77 -10.07 -2.14 9.33
N LEU A 78 -9.35 -3.24 9.44
CA LEU A 78 -7.90 -3.24 9.50
C LEU A 78 -7.45 -3.16 8.04
N ALA A 79 -6.82 -2.06 7.64
CA ALA A 79 -6.55 -1.75 6.26
C ALA A 79 -5.08 -1.41 6.01
N GLU A 80 -4.57 -1.84 4.85
CA GLU A 80 -3.31 -1.37 4.28
C GLU A 80 -3.62 -0.44 3.12
N PHE A 81 -3.14 0.81 3.20
CA PHE A 81 -3.22 1.82 2.15
C PHE A 81 -1.86 2.00 1.49
N VAL A 82 -1.85 2.11 0.18
CA VAL A 82 -0.63 2.19 -0.62
C VAL A 82 -0.64 3.40 -1.54
N ALA A 83 0.45 4.15 -1.55
CA ALA A 83 0.64 5.31 -2.41
C ALA A 83 2.07 5.38 -2.95
N ARG A 84 2.24 5.99 -4.12
CA ARG A 84 3.56 6.35 -4.68
C ARG A 84 4.19 7.52 -3.96
N ASN A 85 3.36 8.44 -3.47
CA ASN A 85 3.79 9.63 -2.76
C ASN A 85 3.24 9.59 -1.33
N ARG A 86 4.13 9.73 -0.34
CA ARG A 86 3.75 9.82 1.08
C ARG A 86 2.73 10.93 1.34
N ALA A 87 2.76 12.01 0.57
CA ALA A 87 1.81 13.12 0.69
C ALA A 87 0.35 12.67 0.57
N ALA A 88 0.05 11.66 -0.25
CA ALA A 88 -1.30 11.12 -0.41
C ALA A 88 -1.80 10.35 0.82
N LEU A 89 -0.90 9.95 1.72
CA LEU A 89 -1.25 9.25 2.97
C LEU A 89 -1.34 10.22 4.17
N LEU A 90 -0.98 11.50 3.98
CA LEU A 90 -1.09 12.51 5.04
C LEU A 90 -2.49 12.64 5.65
N PRO A 91 -3.59 12.55 4.88
CA PRO A 91 -4.93 12.57 5.49
C PRO A 91 -5.11 11.48 6.54
N LEU A 92 -4.59 10.27 6.31
CA LEU A 92 -4.66 9.16 7.27
C LEU A 92 -3.71 9.36 8.46
N LEU A 93 -2.50 9.87 8.20
CA LEU A 93 -1.49 10.09 9.23
C LEU A 93 -1.83 11.27 10.15
N ASN A 94 -2.57 12.25 9.64
CA ASN A 94 -2.99 13.43 10.39
C ASN A 94 -4.33 13.23 11.09
N ASP A 95 -5.14 12.25 10.68
CA ASP A 95 -6.42 11.94 11.30
C ASP A 95 -6.20 11.32 12.69
N LYS A 96 -6.55 12.08 13.74
CA LYS A 96 -6.40 11.66 15.15
C LYS A 96 -7.54 10.78 15.63
N THR A 97 -8.58 10.58 14.83
CA THR A 97 -9.73 9.74 15.17
C THR A 97 -9.49 8.26 14.83
N ILE A 98 -8.46 7.98 14.04
CA ILE A 98 -8.08 6.62 13.63
C ILE A 98 -6.73 6.23 14.21
N THR A 99 -6.49 4.92 14.33
CA THR A 99 -5.17 4.39 14.65
C THR A 99 -4.44 4.09 13.35
N SER A 100 -3.26 4.67 13.13
CA SER A 100 -2.49 4.51 11.90
C SER A 100 -1.00 4.36 12.16
N PHE A 101 -0.32 3.58 11.33
CA PHE A 101 1.09 3.26 11.41
C PHE A 101 1.72 3.31 10.03
N GLU A 102 2.84 4.02 9.89
CA GLU A 102 3.68 3.90 8.70
C GLU A 102 4.43 2.58 8.73
N LYS A 103 4.25 1.76 7.69
CA LYS A 103 4.88 0.46 7.57
C LYS A 103 6.40 0.65 7.46
N GLY A 104 7.16 -0.10 8.27
CA GLY A 104 8.62 0.00 8.31
C GLY A 104 9.16 1.01 9.34
N ILE A 105 8.31 1.88 9.91
CA ILE A 105 8.67 2.71 11.07
C ILE A 105 8.36 1.97 12.37
N VAL A 106 7.12 1.46 12.48
CA VAL A 106 6.67 0.67 13.63
C VAL A 106 6.92 -0.81 13.34
N SER A 107 7.44 -1.53 14.33
CA SER A 107 7.73 -2.96 14.18
C SER A 107 6.47 -3.77 13.87
N ALA A 108 6.61 -4.80 13.02
CA ALA A 108 5.49 -5.68 12.66
C ALA A 108 4.79 -6.28 13.89
N ALA A 109 5.57 -6.80 14.85
CA ALA A 109 5.05 -7.39 16.08
C ALA A 109 4.21 -6.39 16.91
N GLN A 110 4.61 -5.11 16.95
CA GLN A 110 3.85 -4.09 17.66
C GLN A 110 2.53 -3.76 16.95
N ILE A 111 2.54 -3.65 15.62
CA ILE A 111 1.32 -3.42 14.83
C ILE A 111 0.35 -4.59 15.02
N GLU A 112 0.85 -5.81 14.92
CA GLU A 112 0.06 -7.03 15.08
C GLU A 112 -0.50 -7.17 16.50
N SER A 113 0.27 -6.80 17.53
CA SER A 113 -0.21 -6.77 18.91
C SER A 113 -1.39 -5.80 19.10
N ILE A 114 -1.30 -4.61 18.53
CA ILE A 114 -2.37 -3.59 18.64
C ILE A 114 -3.60 -4.02 17.84
N LEU A 115 -3.41 -4.40 16.58
CA LEU A 115 -4.51 -4.74 15.68
C LEU A 115 -5.14 -6.11 15.98
N GLY A 116 -4.38 -7.02 16.59
CA GLY A 116 -4.87 -8.32 17.07
C GLY A 116 -5.95 -8.21 18.14
N GLN A 117 -6.06 -7.05 18.81
CA GLN A 117 -7.18 -6.76 19.74
C GLN A 117 -8.53 -6.64 19.01
N TYR A 118 -8.52 -6.31 17.71
CA TYR A 118 -9.73 -6.10 16.91
C TYR A 118 -10.04 -7.27 15.96
N ARG A 119 -9.06 -8.13 15.70
CA ARG A 119 -9.20 -9.29 14.81
C ARG A 119 -8.33 -10.43 15.31
N LYS A 120 -8.96 -11.51 15.79
CA LYS A 120 -8.25 -12.71 16.23
C LYS A 120 -7.39 -13.30 15.10
N GLY A 121 -6.16 -13.66 15.44
CA GLY A 121 -5.20 -14.25 14.50
C GLY A 121 -4.71 -13.27 13.42
N PHE A 122 -4.90 -11.97 13.60
CA PHE A 122 -4.40 -10.98 12.65
C PHE A 122 -2.88 -11.03 12.55
N THR A 123 -2.39 -11.07 11.32
CA THR A 123 -0.99 -10.89 10.96
C THR A 123 -0.92 -9.94 9.77
N LEU A 124 0.21 -9.25 9.56
CA LEU A 124 0.39 -8.37 8.39
C LEU A 124 0.32 -9.14 7.05
N ASN A 125 0.54 -10.45 7.07
CA ASN A 125 0.39 -11.33 5.90
C ASN A 125 -1.08 -11.60 5.54
N SER A 126 -2.03 -11.17 6.37
CA SER A 126 -3.47 -11.28 6.08
C SER A 126 -3.90 -10.33 4.96
N PHE A 127 -3.07 -9.34 4.63
CA PHE A 127 -3.27 -8.46 3.48
C PHE A 127 -2.83 -9.16 2.20
N GLY A 128 -3.77 -9.41 1.28
CA GLY A 128 -3.52 -10.10 0.00
C GLY A 128 -2.94 -9.21 -1.11
N MET A 129 -2.33 -8.07 -0.80
CA MET A 129 -1.89 -7.11 -1.82
C MET A 129 -0.54 -7.45 -2.43
N VAL A 130 -0.57 -7.76 -3.73
CA VAL A 130 0.59 -7.70 -4.62
C VAL A 130 0.47 -6.41 -5.44
N THR A 131 1.34 -5.44 -5.19
CA THR A 131 1.39 -4.20 -6.00
C THR A 131 2.07 -4.48 -7.35
N PRO A 132 1.52 -3.97 -8.47
CA PRO A 132 2.09 -4.18 -9.81
C PRO A 132 3.47 -3.52 -10.00
#